data_AF-A0A2S6U5R8-F1
#
_entry.id   AF-A0A2S6U5R8-F1
#
_cell.length_a   1.000
_cell.length_b   1.000
_cell.length_c   1.000
_cell.angle_alpha   90.00
_cell.angle_beta   90.00
_cell.angle_gamma   90.00
#
_symmetry.space_group_name_H-M   'P 1'
#
loop_
_entity.id
_entity.type
_entity.pdbx_description
1 polymer ?
#
loop_
_entity_poly.entity_id
_entity_poly.type
_entity_poly.pdbx_seq_one_letter_code
_entity_poly.pdbx_strand_id
1 'polypeptide(L)'
;MTQIARQTTDILILGSGGAGLFAALHANKAAPDIKITIAVKGLLGKSGCTRMVQGGYNVAIAPGDSVERHFMDTIEGGKWLNDQDLAWTLIGTAITRIHELENEFGCFFDRNPDGTIHQKAFAGQTFDRTVHKGDLTGIEIVSRLAEQVWARGIDRLEEYRALALIRADDGSRLAGVLLVDMRTGELLFVQAKAVLLATGGGPTMYRYHTPSGDKSCDGMAMALRAGLPLRDMEMVQFHPTGLMAGKDTRITGTIIEEGLRGAGGHLLDGREDRFMEQYDPRGERATRDIVSRAMFEQMRGGH
;
A
#
# COMPACT_ATOMS: atom_id res chain seq x y z
N MET A 1 3.30 -38.51 -14.52
CA MET A 1 3.79 -37.62 -13.45
C MET A 1 4.04 -36.27 -14.07
N THR A 2 3.41 -35.20 -13.57
CA THR A 2 3.67 -33.85 -14.07
C THR A 2 5.04 -33.41 -13.61
N GLN A 3 5.96 -33.14 -14.54
CA GLN A 3 7.28 -32.61 -14.22
C GLN A 3 7.13 -31.14 -13.81
N ILE A 4 7.46 -30.82 -12.56
CA ILE A 4 7.37 -29.44 -12.04
C ILE A 4 8.73 -28.76 -12.28
N ALA A 5 8.72 -27.60 -12.94
CA ALA A 5 9.91 -26.79 -13.13
C ALA A 5 10.47 -26.32 -11.77
N ARG A 6 11.79 -26.19 -11.64
CA ARG A 6 12.43 -25.80 -10.37
C ARG A 6 13.41 -24.66 -10.58
N GLN A 7 13.39 -23.70 -9.66
CA GLN A 7 14.34 -22.60 -9.57
C GLN A 7 14.80 -22.43 -8.12
N THR A 8 16.03 -21.97 -7.92
CA THR A 8 16.58 -21.62 -6.61
C THR A 8 16.84 -20.12 -6.51
N THR A 9 16.68 -19.57 -5.30
CA THR A 9 17.00 -18.20 -4.94
C THR A 9 17.35 -18.12 -3.45
N ASP A 10 18.06 -17.08 -3.00
CA ASP A 10 18.30 -16.88 -1.57
C ASP A 10 17.09 -16.22 -0.93
N ILE A 11 16.56 -15.16 -1.56
CA ILE A 11 15.37 -14.44 -1.10
C ILE A 11 14.33 -14.42 -2.21
N LEU A 12 13.15 -14.96 -1.93
CA LEU A 12 11.98 -14.84 -2.78
C LEU A 12 11.01 -13.79 -2.21
N ILE A 13 10.72 -12.75 -2.98
CA ILE A 13 9.79 -11.69 -2.61
C ILE A 13 8.51 -11.88 -3.40
N LEU A 14 7.39 -12.10 -2.72
CA LEU A 14 6.08 -12.26 -3.35
C LEU A 14 5.35 -10.92 -3.38
N GLY A 15 5.37 -10.26 -4.54
CA GLY A 15 4.74 -8.96 -4.79
C GLY A 15 5.77 -7.88 -5.12
N SER A 16 5.43 -7.04 -6.09
CA SER A 16 6.27 -5.92 -6.58
C SER A 16 5.63 -4.55 -6.35
N GLY A 17 4.81 -4.44 -5.30
CA GLY A 17 4.41 -3.12 -4.78
C GLY A 17 5.58 -2.43 -4.07
N GLY A 18 5.33 -1.25 -3.50
CA GLY A 18 6.37 -0.45 -2.82
C GLY A 18 7.17 -1.26 -1.81
N ALA A 19 6.50 -2.03 -0.94
CA ALA A 19 7.16 -2.88 0.06
C ALA A 19 8.10 -3.93 -0.56
N GLY A 20 7.66 -4.63 -1.62
CA GLY A 20 8.46 -5.68 -2.24
C GLY A 20 9.65 -5.14 -3.02
N LEU A 21 9.47 -4.04 -3.76
CA LEU A 21 10.55 -3.39 -4.49
C LEU A 21 11.59 -2.79 -3.54
N PHE A 22 11.16 -2.08 -2.48
CA PHE A 22 12.07 -1.58 -1.45
C PHE A 22 12.85 -2.70 -0.79
N ALA A 23 12.18 -3.78 -0.37
CA ALA A 23 12.85 -4.92 0.26
C ALA A 23 13.90 -5.55 -0.67
N ALA A 24 13.61 -5.66 -1.97
CA ALA A 24 14.57 -6.18 -2.95
C ALA A 24 15.82 -5.30 -3.06
N LEU A 25 15.63 -3.98 -3.14
CA LEU A 25 16.72 -3.01 -3.25
C LEU A 25 17.57 -2.96 -1.97
N HIS A 26 16.94 -2.98 -0.79
CA HIS A 26 17.64 -3.04 0.49
C HIS A 26 18.39 -4.36 0.68
N ALA A 27 17.80 -5.49 0.31
CA ALA A 27 18.47 -6.79 0.35
C ALA A 27 19.69 -6.82 -0.59
N ASN A 28 19.55 -6.29 -1.82
CA ASN A 28 20.66 -6.22 -2.77
C ASN A 28 21.77 -5.26 -2.30
N LYS A 29 21.41 -4.13 -1.66
CA LYS A 29 22.39 -3.19 -1.07
C LYS A 29 23.16 -3.83 0.09
N ALA A 30 22.47 -4.59 0.95
CA ALA A 30 23.07 -5.24 2.11
C ALA A 30 23.93 -6.46 1.75
N ALA A 31 23.54 -7.19 0.71
CA ALA A 31 24.22 -8.38 0.23
C ALA A 31 24.14 -8.44 -1.31
N PRO A 32 25.08 -7.81 -2.04
CA PRO A 32 25.00 -7.74 -3.49
C PRO A 32 25.17 -9.10 -4.18
N ASP A 33 25.81 -10.06 -3.51
CA ASP A 33 26.16 -11.37 -4.06
C ASP A 33 25.08 -12.45 -3.88
N ILE A 34 23.98 -12.16 -3.15
CA ILE A 34 22.90 -13.13 -2.97
C ILE A 34 21.89 -13.05 -4.10
N LYS A 35 21.29 -14.18 -4.45
CA LYS A 35 20.26 -14.26 -5.48
C LYS A 35 18.92 -13.81 -4.89
N ILE A 36 18.35 -12.75 -5.47
CA ILE A 36 17.06 -12.19 -5.09
C ILE A 36 16.12 -12.34 -6.27
N THR A 37 14.94 -12.89 -6.02
CA THR A 37 13.90 -13.03 -7.04
C THR A 37 12.59 -12.39 -6.57
N ILE A 38 12.03 -11.51 -7.38
CA ILE A 38 10.70 -10.94 -7.15
C ILE A 38 9.69 -11.69 -8.02
N ALA A 39 8.68 -12.31 -7.42
CA ALA A 39 7.56 -12.89 -8.14
C ALA A 39 6.34 -11.99 -8.03
N VAL A 40 5.69 -11.71 -9.15
CA VAL A 40 4.49 -10.88 -9.21
C VAL A 40 3.51 -11.47 -10.22
N LYS A 41 2.22 -11.47 -9.87
CA LYS A 41 1.16 -12.04 -10.72
C LYS A 41 0.76 -11.17 -11.92
N GLY A 42 1.40 -10.03 -12.11
CA GLY A 42 1.22 -9.15 -13.25
C GLY A 42 2.56 -8.60 -13.69
N LEU A 43 2.53 -7.52 -14.47
CA LEU A 43 3.76 -6.85 -14.92
C LEU A 43 4.35 -5.99 -13.79
N LEU A 44 5.66 -6.07 -13.61
CA LEU A 44 6.42 -5.29 -12.65
C LEU A 44 6.31 -3.80 -12.98
N GLY A 45 6.07 -2.99 -11.96
CA GLY A 45 5.87 -1.54 -12.09
C GLY A 45 4.51 -1.13 -12.68
N LYS A 46 3.69 -2.08 -13.17
CA LYS A 46 2.39 -1.84 -13.81
C LYS A 46 1.21 -2.54 -13.13
N SER A 47 1.45 -3.38 -12.13
CA SER A 47 0.42 -4.11 -11.38
C SER A 47 0.43 -3.76 -9.89
N GLY A 48 -0.65 -4.12 -9.19
CA GLY A 48 -0.83 -3.80 -7.77
C GLY A 48 -1.28 -2.36 -7.49
N CYS A 49 -1.59 -2.07 -6.23
CA CYS A 49 -2.22 -0.80 -5.86
C CYS A 49 -1.27 0.32 -5.46
N THR A 50 0.01 0.05 -5.19
CA THR A 50 0.95 1.14 -4.86
C THR A 50 1.00 2.15 -6.01
N ARG A 51 0.95 1.70 -7.27
CA ARG A 51 0.89 2.57 -8.45
C ARG A 51 -0.36 3.46 -8.48
N MET A 52 -1.47 2.99 -7.90
CA MET A 52 -2.75 3.72 -7.90
C MET A 52 -2.84 4.78 -6.79
N VAL A 53 -1.80 4.95 -5.97
CA VAL A 53 -1.78 5.96 -4.91
C VAL A 53 -1.69 7.35 -5.53
N GLN A 54 -2.67 8.18 -5.22
CA GLN A 54 -2.71 9.58 -5.64
C GLN A 54 -2.13 10.50 -4.57
N GLY A 55 -2.72 10.44 -3.36
CA GLY A 55 -2.58 11.49 -2.37
C GLY A 55 -1.18 11.77 -1.87
N GLY A 56 -0.42 10.73 -1.55
CA GLY A 56 0.99 10.90 -1.17
C GLY A 56 1.44 10.03 -0.02
N TYR A 57 2.50 10.48 0.63
CA TYR A 57 3.20 9.80 1.70
C TYR A 57 3.52 10.79 2.83
N ASN A 58 3.23 10.41 4.08
CA ASN A 58 3.34 11.32 5.22
C ASN A 58 4.74 11.30 5.83
N VAL A 59 5.33 12.48 6.04
CA VAL A 59 6.64 12.61 6.68
C VAL A 59 6.79 13.99 7.31
N ALA A 60 7.26 14.07 8.55
CA ALA A 60 7.37 15.33 9.29
C ALA A 60 8.70 16.03 8.96
N ILE A 61 8.75 16.80 7.87
CA ILE A 61 9.95 17.56 7.44
C ILE A 61 9.72 19.07 7.34
N ALA A 62 8.46 19.52 7.30
CA ALA A 62 8.15 20.94 7.26
C ALA A 62 8.55 21.65 8.57
N PRO A 63 9.00 22.91 8.48
CA PRO A 63 9.21 23.76 9.65
C PRO A 63 7.95 23.83 10.52
N GLY A 64 8.07 23.51 11.81
CA GLY A 64 6.97 23.55 12.78
C GLY A 64 6.16 22.26 12.91
N ASP A 65 6.45 21.23 12.10
CA ASP A 65 5.99 19.87 12.36
C ASP A 65 6.97 19.08 13.25
N SER A 66 6.57 17.90 13.70
CA SER A 66 7.43 17.02 14.49
C SER A 66 7.07 15.54 14.31
N VAL A 67 8.05 14.67 14.55
CA VAL A 67 7.87 13.21 14.56
C VAL A 67 6.85 12.83 15.63
N GLU A 68 6.90 13.47 16.79
CA GLU A 68 6.00 13.26 17.92
C GLU A 68 4.56 13.62 17.57
N ARG A 69 4.33 14.74 16.85
CA ARG A 69 2.99 15.10 16.38
C ARG A 69 2.46 14.10 15.36
N HIS A 70 3.29 13.66 14.41
CA HIS A 70 2.89 12.63 13.45
C HIS A 70 2.60 11.29 14.14
N PHE A 71 3.38 10.93 15.16
CA PHE A 71 3.14 9.78 16.00
C PHE A 71 1.78 9.87 16.69
N MET A 72 1.48 10.97 17.37
CA MET A 72 0.21 11.14 18.06
C MET A 72 -0.99 11.11 17.10
N ASP A 73 -0.91 11.77 15.95
CA ASP A 73 -1.95 11.69 14.91
C ASP A 73 -2.21 10.23 14.47
N THR A 74 -1.15 9.42 14.39
CA THR A 74 -1.24 8.00 14.02
C THR A 74 -1.88 7.15 15.11
N ILE A 75 -1.49 7.37 16.37
CA ILE A 75 -2.05 6.67 17.53
C ILE A 75 -3.52 7.01 17.74
N GLU A 76 -3.88 8.29 17.68
CA GLU A 76 -5.27 8.73 17.79
C GLU A 76 -6.11 8.28 16.60
N GLY A 77 -5.55 8.34 15.39
CA GLY A 77 -6.19 7.87 14.16
C GLY A 77 -6.49 6.37 14.19
N GLY A 78 -5.58 5.56 14.72
CA GLY A 78 -5.76 4.12 14.93
C GLY A 78 -6.50 3.75 16.21
N LYS A 79 -7.09 4.73 16.92
CA LYS A 79 -7.88 4.53 18.13
C LYS A 79 -7.13 3.77 19.23
N TRP A 80 -5.82 4.04 19.36
CA TRP A 80 -4.93 3.42 20.34
C TRP A 80 -4.77 1.89 20.20
N LEU A 81 -5.22 1.29 19.09
CA LEU A 81 -5.03 -0.13 18.80
C LEU A 81 -3.63 -0.44 18.25
N ASN A 82 -2.94 0.59 17.76
CA ASN A 82 -1.63 0.46 17.14
C ASN A 82 -0.60 -0.19 18.08
N ASP A 83 0.27 -1.02 17.50
CA ASP A 83 1.56 -1.29 18.12
C ASP A 83 2.41 -0.02 18.06
N GLN A 84 2.69 0.56 19.23
CA GLN A 84 3.33 1.87 19.33
C GLN A 84 4.81 1.84 18.94
N ASP A 85 5.50 0.72 19.17
CA ASP A 85 6.90 0.58 18.78
C ASP A 85 7.04 0.52 17.25
N LEU A 86 6.11 -0.19 16.59
CA LEU A 86 6.03 -0.23 15.13
C LEU A 86 5.61 1.12 14.54
N ALA A 87 4.65 1.81 15.17
CA ALA A 87 4.24 3.15 14.74
C ALA A 87 5.39 4.16 14.87
N TRP A 88 6.11 4.14 15.99
CA TRP A 88 7.29 4.98 16.21
C TRP A 88 8.39 4.68 15.19
N THR A 89 8.68 3.41 14.95
CA THR A 89 9.66 2.99 13.94
C THR A 89 9.27 3.49 12.54
N LEU A 90 8.01 3.31 12.13
CA LEU A 90 7.51 3.79 10.85
C LEU A 90 7.72 5.29 10.68
N ILE A 91 7.34 6.07 11.69
CA ILE A 91 7.27 7.53 11.63
C ILE A 91 8.65 8.16 11.78
N GLY A 92 9.48 7.66 12.69
CA GLY A 92 10.87 8.09 12.82
C GLY A 92 11.71 7.77 11.59
N THR A 93 11.51 6.58 10.99
CA THR A 93 12.26 6.18 9.79
C THR A 93 11.75 6.89 8.53
N ALA A 94 10.54 7.47 8.55
CA ALA A 94 9.93 8.08 7.38
C ALA A 94 10.78 9.21 6.76
N ILE A 95 11.48 9.99 7.60
CA ILE A 95 12.38 11.07 7.17
C ILE A 95 13.56 10.50 6.40
N THR A 96 14.17 9.42 6.89
CA THR A 96 15.24 8.74 6.16
C THR A 96 14.73 8.17 4.84
N ARG A 97 13.53 7.57 4.82
CA ARG A 97 12.96 6.98 3.60
C ARG A 97 12.64 8.02 2.53
N ILE A 98 12.16 9.21 2.88
CA ILE A 98 11.85 10.22 1.87
C ILE A 98 13.12 10.72 1.17
N HIS A 99 14.20 10.93 1.94
CA HIS A 99 15.49 11.32 1.35
C HIS A 99 16.12 10.19 0.54
N GLU A 100 15.97 8.93 0.97
CA GLU A 100 16.41 7.78 0.18
C GLU A 100 15.67 7.68 -1.17
N LEU A 101 14.34 7.91 -1.16
CA LEU A 101 13.53 7.94 -2.37
C LEU A 101 14.02 8.98 -3.37
N GLU A 102 14.33 10.20 -2.91
CA GLU A 102 14.82 11.25 -3.80
C GLU A 102 16.27 11.03 -4.24
N ASN A 103 17.16 10.79 -3.28
CA ASN A 103 18.60 10.87 -3.51
C ASN A 103 19.19 9.57 -4.08
N GLU A 104 18.64 8.41 -3.71
CA GLU A 104 19.17 7.11 -4.14
C GLU A 104 18.35 6.47 -5.26
N PHE A 105 17.02 6.62 -5.22
CA PHE A 105 16.13 5.97 -6.19
C PHE A 105 15.64 6.90 -7.30
N GLY A 106 15.79 8.21 -7.13
CA GLY A 106 15.49 9.21 -8.17
C GLY A 106 14.02 9.61 -8.24
N CYS A 107 13.26 9.47 -7.16
CA CYS A 107 11.91 10.04 -7.07
C CYS A 107 11.99 11.57 -7.07
N PHE A 108 11.11 12.21 -7.83
CA PHE A 108 11.07 13.67 -7.91
C PHE A 108 9.73 14.23 -7.42
N PHE A 109 9.66 14.50 -6.11
CA PHE A 109 8.48 15.09 -5.49
C PHE A 109 8.33 16.57 -5.82
N ASP A 110 7.12 17.10 -5.67
CA ASP A 110 6.84 18.50 -5.94
C ASP A 110 7.53 19.40 -4.92
N ARG A 111 7.87 20.62 -5.35
CA ARG A 111 8.73 21.55 -4.62
C ARG A 111 8.02 22.85 -4.31
N ASN A 112 8.36 23.41 -3.16
CA ASN A 112 8.07 24.80 -2.82
C ASN A 112 8.96 25.74 -3.68
N PRO A 113 8.63 27.04 -3.78
CA PRO A 113 9.46 28.01 -4.49
C PRO A 113 10.91 28.11 -3.99
N ASP A 114 11.16 27.76 -2.73
CA ASP A 114 12.50 27.73 -2.11
C ASP A 114 13.28 26.43 -2.36
N GLY A 115 12.70 25.48 -3.11
CA GLY A 115 13.32 24.19 -3.44
C GLY A 115 13.12 23.09 -2.40
N THR A 116 12.50 23.38 -1.25
CA THR A 116 12.12 22.34 -0.28
C THR A 116 10.98 21.47 -0.81
N ILE A 117 10.81 20.27 -0.26
CA ILE A 117 9.72 19.36 -0.67
C ILE A 117 8.39 19.98 -0.26
N HIS A 118 7.46 20.11 -1.21
CA HIS A 118 6.11 20.58 -0.96
C HIS A 118 5.29 19.50 -0.23
N GLN A 119 4.56 19.93 0.81
CA GLN A 119 3.67 19.08 1.60
C GLN A 119 2.26 19.66 1.58
N LYS A 120 1.25 18.80 1.39
CA LYS A 120 -0.15 19.22 1.36
C LYS A 120 -0.94 18.69 2.56
N ALA A 121 -2.07 19.35 2.82
CA ALA A 121 -3.05 18.94 3.79
C ALA A 121 -3.65 17.57 3.46
N PHE A 122 -3.90 16.77 4.51
CA PHE A 122 -4.60 15.51 4.41
C PHE A 122 -5.45 15.27 5.66
N ALA A 123 -6.39 14.31 5.58
CA ALA A 123 -7.31 14.06 6.69
C ALA A 123 -6.61 13.36 7.87
N GLY A 124 -7.09 13.64 9.08
CA GLY A 124 -6.56 13.04 10.30
C GLY A 124 -5.16 13.53 10.70
N GLN A 125 -4.68 14.62 10.10
CA GLN A 125 -3.40 15.24 10.45
C GLN A 125 -3.63 16.58 11.16
N THR A 126 -2.87 16.83 12.22
CA THR A 126 -2.79 18.13 12.89
C THR A 126 -1.76 19.08 12.26
N PHE A 127 -1.01 18.61 11.26
CA PHE A 127 -0.10 19.41 10.45
C PHE A 127 -0.04 18.88 9.02
N ASP A 128 0.12 19.77 8.04
CA ASP A 128 0.18 19.40 6.62
C ASP A 128 1.54 18.77 6.29
N ARG A 129 1.56 17.43 6.15
CA ARG A 129 2.81 16.66 6.05
C ARG A 129 2.85 15.63 4.93
N THR A 130 1.96 15.75 3.96
CA THR A 130 1.83 14.76 2.89
C THR A 130 2.65 15.17 1.68
N VAL A 131 3.78 14.49 1.49
CA VAL A 131 4.64 14.63 0.31
C VAL A 131 3.97 13.95 -0.89
N HIS A 132 4.06 14.57 -2.06
CA HIS A 132 3.36 14.11 -3.25
C HIS A 132 4.08 14.48 -4.55
N LYS A 133 3.60 13.87 -5.64
CA LYS A 133 3.90 14.24 -7.02
C LYS A 133 2.59 14.43 -7.78
N GLY A 134 2.05 15.64 -7.77
CA GLY A 134 0.67 15.90 -8.20
C GLY A 134 -0.31 14.91 -7.56
N ASP A 135 -1.06 14.22 -8.40
CA ASP A 135 -1.93 13.09 -8.09
C ASP A 135 -1.35 11.73 -8.54
N LEU A 136 -0.03 11.67 -8.81
CA LEU A 136 0.68 10.53 -9.40
C LEU A 136 1.76 9.95 -8.48
N THR A 137 1.70 10.23 -7.17
CA THR A 137 2.76 9.86 -6.22
C THR A 137 3.10 8.36 -6.25
N GLY A 138 2.08 7.51 -6.36
CA GLY A 138 2.25 6.06 -6.47
C GLY A 138 2.98 5.63 -7.74
N ILE A 139 2.67 6.28 -8.86
CA ILE A 139 3.34 6.04 -10.15
C ILE A 139 4.82 6.42 -10.05
N GLU A 140 5.12 7.59 -9.48
CA GLU A 140 6.49 8.08 -9.32
C GLU A 140 7.33 7.08 -8.53
N ILE A 141 6.88 6.72 -7.31
CA ILE A 141 7.61 5.80 -6.44
C ILE A 141 7.80 4.43 -7.09
N VAL A 142 6.72 3.83 -7.60
CA VAL A 142 6.80 2.47 -8.17
C VAL A 142 7.66 2.43 -9.43
N SER A 143 7.56 3.42 -10.31
CA SER A 143 8.34 3.45 -11.54
C SER A 143 9.83 3.57 -11.25
N ARG A 144 10.22 4.45 -10.31
CA ARG A 144 11.62 4.62 -9.90
C ARG A 144 12.20 3.39 -9.22
N LEU A 145 11.48 2.80 -8.27
CA LEU A 145 11.94 1.57 -7.62
C LEU A 145 12.07 0.41 -8.63
N ALA A 146 11.14 0.30 -9.57
CA ALA A 146 11.20 -0.70 -10.64
C ALA A 146 12.42 -0.50 -11.56
N GLU A 147 12.71 0.73 -11.98
CA GLU A 147 13.93 1.11 -12.72
C GLU A 147 15.19 0.68 -11.98
N GLN A 148 15.25 0.92 -10.67
CA GLN A 148 16.38 0.53 -9.83
C GLN A 148 16.54 -1.00 -9.72
N VAL A 149 15.42 -1.75 -9.68
CA VAL A 149 15.41 -3.22 -9.70
C VAL A 149 15.94 -3.76 -11.04
N TRP A 150 15.49 -3.18 -12.16
CA TRP A 150 16.00 -3.54 -13.50
C TRP A 150 17.49 -3.23 -13.64
N ALA A 151 17.93 -2.04 -13.22
CA ALA A 151 19.31 -1.60 -13.33
C ALA A 151 20.30 -2.47 -12.52
N ARG A 152 19.85 -3.06 -11.41
CA ARG A 152 20.65 -3.97 -10.56
C ARG A 152 20.62 -5.43 -11.01
N GLY A 153 19.87 -5.75 -12.07
CA GLY A 153 19.77 -7.13 -12.55
C GLY A 153 19.11 -8.09 -11.56
N ILE A 154 18.26 -7.59 -10.65
CA ILE A 154 17.50 -8.45 -9.73
C ILE A 154 16.53 -9.31 -10.55
N ASP A 155 16.45 -10.61 -10.23
CA ASP A 155 15.61 -11.57 -10.95
C ASP A 155 14.12 -11.25 -10.77
N ARG A 156 13.35 -11.49 -11.83
CA ARG A 156 11.91 -11.17 -11.89
C ARG A 156 11.15 -12.33 -12.49
N LEU A 157 10.08 -12.73 -11.82
CA LEU A 157 9.08 -13.67 -12.32
C LEU A 157 7.77 -12.88 -12.47
N GLU A 158 7.62 -12.23 -13.62
CA GLU A 158 6.41 -11.48 -13.98
C GLU A 158 5.31 -12.43 -14.48
N GLU A 159 4.07 -12.13 -14.15
CA GLU A 159 2.91 -12.98 -14.45
C GLU A 159 2.97 -14.38 -13.80
N TYR A 160 3.63 -14.49 -12.65
CA TYR A 160 3.62 -15.69 -11.80
C TYR A 160 2.75 -15.47 -10.56
N ARG A 161 1.76 -16.35 -10.36
CA ARG A 161 0.90 -16.32 -9.17
C ARG A 161 1.37 -17.37 -8.16
N ALA A 162 1.65 -16.93 -6.93
CA ALA A 162 1.93 -17.85 -5.83
C ALA A 162 0.67 -18.60 -5.39
N LEU A 163 0.80 -19.91 -5.21
CA LEU A 163 -0.30 -20.83 -4.87
C LEU A 163 -0.22 -21.30 -3.41
N ALA A 164 0.98 -21.70 -2.98
CA ALA A 164 1.19 -22.30 -1.67
C ALA A 164 2.63 -22.11 -1.15
N LEU A 165 2.72 -21.94 0.17
CA LEU A 165 3.96 -22.08 0.93
C LEU A 165 4.24 -23.58 1.12
N ILE A 166 5.44 -24.03 0.75
CA ILE A 166 5.83 -25.44 0.83
C ILE A 166 6.78 -25.63 2.01
N ARG A 167 6.42 -26.50 2.94
CA ARG A 167 7.26 -26.87 4.08
C ARG A 167 8.33 -27.87 3.66
N ALA A 168 9.44 -27.90 4.38
CA ALA A 168 10.41 -28.99 4.29
C ALA A 168 9.77 -30.31 4.74
N ASP A 169 10.36 -31.43 4.33
CA ASP A 169 9.82 -32.78 4.60
C ASP A 169 9.65 -33.07 6.10
N ASP A 170 10.53 -32.50 6.93
CA ASP A 170 10.48 -32.59 8.40
C ASP A 170 9.47 -31.62 9.05
N GLY A 171 8.82 -30.76 8.26
CA GLY A 171 7.88 -29.74 8.71
C GLY A 171 8.50 -28.54 9.45
N SER A 172 9.81 -28.54 9.69
CA SER A 172 10.50 -27.60 10.60
C SER A 172 10.59 -26.18 10.05
N ARG A 173 10.64 -26.04 8.73
CA ARG A 173 10.86 -24.76 8.04
C ARG A 173 10.13 -24.68 6.72
N LEU A 174 10.10 -23.47 6.16
CA LEU A 174 9.70 -23.23 4.78
C LEU A 174 10.81 -23.72 3.84
N ALA A 175 10.45 -24.52 2.83
CA ALA A 175 11.36 -24.97 1.78
C ALA A 175 11.29 -24.08 0.52
N GLY A 176 10.15 -23.43 0.29
CA GLY A 176 9.95 -22.59 -0.87
C GLY A 176 8.48 -22.29 -1.13
N VAL A 177 8.18 -21.90 -2.36
CA VAL A 177 6.84 -21.52 -2.79
C VAL A 177 6.52 -22.22 -4.11
N LEU A 178 5.29 -22.71 -4.24
CA LEU A 178 4.75 -23.17 -5.51
C LEU A 178 4.06 -22.01 -6.22
N LEU A 179 4.45 -21.76 -7.46
CA LEU A 179 3.89 -20.72 -8.32
C LEU A 179 3.30 -21.37 -9.58
N VAL A 180 2.42 -20.64 -10.25
CA VAL A 180 1.94 -20.94 -11.60
C VAL A 180 2.30 -19.79 -12.53
N ASP A 181 2.87 -20.11 -13.69
CA ASP A 181 3.01 -19.16 -14.80
C ASP A 181 1.61 -18.92 -15.37
N MET A 182 1.07 -17.72 -15.25
CA MET A 182 -0.30 -17.44 -15.66
C MET A 182 -0.48 -17.45 -17.18
N ARG A 183 0.61 -17.43 -17.95
CA ARG A 183 0.57 -17.42 -19.42
C ARG A 183 0.45 -18.84 -19.98
N THR A 184 1.12 -19.79 -19.34
CA THR A 184 1.21 -21.19 -19.82
C THR A 184 0.42 -22.17 -18.95
N GLY A 185 0.11 -21.82 -17.71
CA GLY A 185 -0.47 -22.72 -16.72
C GLY A 185 0.54 -23.68 -16.08
N GLU A 186 1.83 -23.58 -16.43
CA GLU A 186 2.86 -24.46 -15.89
C GLU A 186 3.21 -24.12 -14.44
N LEU A 187 3.51 -25.17 -13.67
CA LEU A 187 3.91 -25.04 -12.27
C LEU A 187 5.42 -24.85 -12.14
N LEU A 188 5.80 -23.88 -11.30
CA LEU A 188 7.17 -23.60 -10.93
C LEU A 188 7.33 -23.69 -9.41
N PHE A 189 8.21 -24.57 -8.95
CA PHE A 189 8.64 -24.58 -7.56
C PHE A 189 9.90 -23.73 -7.39
N VAL A 190 9.80 -22.65 -6.61
CA VAL A 190 10.93 -21.80 -6.26
C VAL A 190 11.39 -22.16 -4.84
N GLN A 191 12.54 -22.80 -4.75
CA GLN A 191 13.23 -23.06 -3.49
C GLN A 191 13.92 -21.79 -3.02
N ALA A 192 13.66 -21.37 -1.78
CA ALA A 192 14.16 -20.12 -1.22
C ALA A 192 14.64 -20.30 0.22
N LYS A 193 15.71 -19.59 0.63
CA LYS A 193 16.17 -19.59 2.02
C LYS A 193 15.29 -18.70 2.90
N ALA A 194 14.79 -17.59 2.34
CA ALA A 194 13.82 -16.71 2.96
C ALA A 194 12.72 -16.31 1.96
N VAL A 195 11.50 -16.12 2.47
CA VAL A 195 10.36 -15.66 1.66
C VAL A 195 9.72 -14.44 2.33
N LEU A 196 9.57 -13.35 1.58
CA LEU A 196 8.85 -12.17 2.01
C LEU A 196 7.46 -12.12 1.36
N LEU A 197 6.41 -12.07 2.17
CA LEU A 197 5.05 -11.81 1.70
C LEU A 197 4.82 -10.30 1.56
N ALA A 198 4.95 -9.77 0.34
CA ALA A 198 4.67 -8.38 -0.02
C ALA A 198 3.45 -8.27 -0.95
N THR A 199 2.48 -9.17 -0.78
CA THR A 199 1.38 -9.40 -1.74
C THR A 199 0.25 -8.36 -1.68
N GLY A 200 0.27 -7.48 -0.68
CA GLY A 200 -0.87 -6.64 -0.32
C GLY A 200 -2.06 -7.42 0.27
N GLY A 201 -3.06 -6.69 0.77
CA GLY A 201 -4.37 -7.23 1.20
C GLY A 201 -5.48 -6.89 0.20
N GLY A 202 -6.71 -6.69 0.66
CA GLY A 202 -7.77 -6.05 -0.13
C GLY A 202 -9.20 -6.51 0.18
N PRO A 203 -10.15 -5.59 0.35
CA PRO A 203 -11.57 -5.90 0.56
C PRO A 203 -12.29 -6.30 -0.74
N THR A 204 -11.67 -7.12 -1.61
CA THR A 204 -12.33 -7.54 -2.87
C THR A 204 -13.56 -8.43 -2.65
N MET A 205 -13.80 -8.85 -1.41
CA MET A 205 -15.08 -9.47 -1.00
C MET A 205 -16.26 -8.49 -0.96
N TYR A 206 -16.02 -7.16 -0.94
CA TYR A 206 -17.07 -6.15 -0.91
C TYR A 206 -17.55 -5.81 -2.33
N ARG A 207 -18.85 -5.60 -2.46
CA ARG A 207 -19.51 -5.25 -3.74
C ARG A 207 -18.87 -4.03 -4.41
N TYR A 208 -18.59 -3.01 -3.61
CA TYR A 208 -17.88 -1.81 -4.05
C TYR A 208 -16.53 -1.78 -3.34
N HIS A 209 -15.47 -1.70 -4.12
CA HIS A 209 -14.11 -1.62 -3.62
C HIS A 209 -13.26 -0.83 -4.61
N THR A 210 -12.36 -0.01 -4.10
CA THR A 210 -11.42 0.76 -4.93
C THR A 210 -10.18 0.05 -5.44
N PRO A 211 -9.54 -0.87 -4.69
CA PRO A 211 -8.29 -1.43 -5.16
C PRO A 211 -8.48 -2.22 -6.45
N SER A 212 -7.39 -2.43 -7.19
CA SER A 212 -7.36 -3.38 -8.31
C SER A 212 -7.98 -4.72 -7.89
N GLY A 213 -8.69 -5.38 -8.81
CA GLY A 213 -9.20 -6.74 -8.60
C GLY A 213 -8.09 -7.75 -8.27
N ASP A 214 -6.83 -7.40 -8.55
CA ASP A 214 -5.64 -8.15 -8.13
C ASP A 214 -5.45 -8.20 -6.61
N LYS A 215 -6.11 -7.37 -5.81
CA LYS A 215 -5.97 -7.37 -4.34
C LYS A 215 -6.84 -8.45 -3.67
N SER A 216 -6.64 -9.69 -4.10
CA SER A 216 -7.41 -10.88 -3.72
C SER A 216 -6.97 -11.58 -2.43
N CYS A 217 -6.17 -10.91 -1.59
CA CYS A 217 -5.65 -11.47 -0.33
C CYS A 217 -4.88 -12.80 -0.47
N ASP A 218 -4.26 -13.05 -1.63
CA ASP A 218 -3.59 -14.33 -1.93
C ASP A 218 -2.56 -14.72 -0.85
N GLY A 219 -1.67 -13.80 -0.45
CA GLY A 219 -0.64 -14.07 0.55
C GLY A 219 -1.18 -14.31 1.95
N MET A 220 -2.22 -13.57 2.36
CA MET A 220 -2.92 -13.81 3.64
C MET A 220 -3.57 -15.19 3.67
N ALA A 221 -4.23 -15.57 2.57
CA ALA A 221 -4.85 -16.88 2.44
C ALA A 221 -3.80 -18.02 2.44
N MET A 222 -2.64 -17.82 1.80
CA MET A 222 -1.53 -18.77 1.87
C MET A 222 -0.97 -18.90 3.30
N ALA A 223 -0.77 -17.79 4.00
CA ALA A 223 -0.30 -17.79 5.38
C ALA A 223 -1.27 -18.54 6.30
N LEU A 224 -2.58 -18.27 6.18
CA LEU A 224 -3.60 -18.95 6.95
C LEU A 224 -3.64 -20.46 6.67
N ARG A 225 -3.59 -20.88 5.39
CA ARG A 225 -3.50 -22.31 5.02
C ARG A 225 -2.22 -22.97 5.54
N ALA A 226 -1.15 -22.22 5.71
CA ALA A 226 0.09 -22.70 6.31
C ALA A 226 0.01 -22.78 7.85
N GLY A 227 -1.09 -22.39 8.48
CA GLY A 227 -1.30 -22.43 9.92
C GLY A 227 -0.82 -21.18 10.65
N LEU A 228 -0.55 -20.08 9.94
CA LEU A 228 -0.17 -18.80 10.56
C LEU A 228 -1.43 -18.00 10.94
N PRO A 229 -1.48 -17.37 12.12
CA PRO A 229 -2.59 -16.52 12.49
C PRO A 229 -2.59 -15.23 11.66
N LEU A 230 -3.78 -14.72 11.38
CA LEU A 230 -4.00 -13.37 10.86
C LEU A 230 -4.52 -12.50 12.00
N ARG A 231 -4.26 -11.19 11.94
CA ARG A 231 -4.60 -10.23 12.99
C ARG A 231 -5.42 -9.08 12.44
N ASP A 232 -6.37 -8.61 13.23
CA ASP A 232 -7.21 -7.42 13.00
C ASP A 232 -7.93 -7.44 11.63
N MET A 233 -8.36 -8.63 11.18
CA MET A 233 -8.97 -8.83 9.86
C MET A 233 -10.36 -8.17 9.73
N GLU A 234 -10.99 -7.82 10.85
CA GLU A 234 -12.23 -7.06 10.93
C GLU A 234 -12.04 -5.56 10.66
N MET A 235 -10.80 -5.05 10.71
CA MET A 235 -10.48 -3.63 10.53
C MET A 235 -10.45 -3.24 9.05
N VAL A 236 -11.63 -3.16 8.43
CA VAL A 236 -11.79 -2.76 7.03
C VAL A 236 -12.07 -1.26 6.92
N GLN A 237 -11.16 -0.53 6.27
CA GLN A 237 -11.35 0.89 5.99
C GLN A 237 -12.24 1.11 4.75
N PHE A 238 -13.31 1.88 4.94
CA PHE A 238 -14.08 2.46 3.85
C PHE A 238 -13.56 3.86 3.56
N HIS A 239 -13.19 4.13 2.32
CA HIS A 239 -12.81 5.47 1.91
C HIS A 239 -14.09 6.31 1.74
N PRO A 240 -14.18 7.53 2.30
CA PRO A 240 -15.43 8.30 2.29
C PRO A 240 -15.92 8.63 0.87
N THR A 241 -15.00 9.04 0.00
CA THR A 241 -15.32 9.60 -1.32
C THR A 241 -15.07 8.59 -2.45
N GLY A 242 -15.81 7.48 -2.42
CA GLY A 242 -15.89 6.54 -3.54
C GLY A 242 -16.87 7.03 -4.61
N LEU A 243 -16.45 7.06 -5.87
CA LEU A 243 -17.28 7.53 -6.99
C LEU A 243 -18.40 6.52 -7.28
N MET A 244 -19.62 7.03 -7.46
CA MET A 244 -20.78 6.27 -7.93
C MET A 244 -21.21 6.80 -9.30
N ALA A 245 -20.77 6.15 -10.39
CA ALA A 245 -21.02 6.63 -11.76
C ALA A 245 -21.93 5.71 -12.59
N GLY A 246 -22.63 4.78 -11.92
CA GLY A 246 -23.52 3.79 -12.55
C GLY A 246 -23.09 2.35 -12.29
N LYS A 247 -24.01 1.41 -12.50
CA LYS A 247 -23.77 -0.01 -12.17
C LYS A 247 -22.88 -0.72 -13.19
N ASP A 248 -22.83 -0.21 -14.41
CA ASP A 248 -22.18 -0.86 -15.56
C ASP A 248 -20.80 -0.28 -15.88
N THR A 249 -20.28 0.62 -15.04
CA THR A 249 -18.97 1.24 -15.25
C THR A 249 -17.94 0.81 -14.22
N ARG A 250 -16.72 0.57 -14.69
CA ARG A 250 -15.56 0.24 -13.85
C ARG A 250 -15.07 1.41 -13.01
N ILE A 251 -15.54 2.63 -13.27
CA ILE A 251 -15.19 3.80 -12.44
C ILE A 251 -16.01 3.85 -11.16
N THR A 252 -17.11 3.10 -11.05
CA THR A 252 -17.83 3.00 -9.77
C THR A 252 -16.97 2.26 -8.75
N GLY A 253 -16.74 2.91 -7.62
CA GLY A 253 -15.80 2.46 -6.59
C GLY A 253 -14.41 3.07 -6.69
N THR A 254 -14.08 3.84 -7.73
CA THR A 254 -12.81 4.59 -7.77
C THR A 254 -12.81 5.68 -6.70
N ILE A 255 -11.62 6.02 -6.19
CA ILE A 255 -11.48 7.06 -5.17
C ILE A 255 -11.40 8.42 -5.84
N ILE A 256 -12.15 9.36 -5.28
CA ILE A 256 -11.89 10.79 -5.39
C ILE A 256 -10.96 11.16 -4.24
N GLU A 257 -9.78 11.69 -4.55
CA GLU A 257 -8.70 11.91 -3.59
C GLU A 257 -9.14 12.73 -2.36
N GLU A 258 -8.73 12.25 -1.18
CA GLU A 258 -8.93 12.95 0.10
C GLU A 258 -8.26 14.34 0.17
N GLY A 259 -7.20 14.58 -0.63
CA GLY A 259 -6.57 15.88 -0.75
C GLY A 259 -7.52 16.99 -1.20
N LEU A 260 -8.60 16.68 -1.92
CA LEU A 260 -9.61 17.68 -2.32
C LEU A 260 -10.33 18.27 -1.11
N ARG A 261 -10.63 17.45 -0.09
CA ARG A 261 -11.19 17.93 1.18
C ARG A 261 -10.17 18.76 1.97
N GLY A 262 -8.90 18.35 1.94
CA GLY A 262 -7.79 19.13 2.50
C GLY A 262 -7.62 20.50 1.83
N ALA A 263 -7.94 20.60 0.54
CA ALA A 263 -7.87 21.83 -0.26
C ALA A 263 -9.14 22.70 -0.18
N GLY A 264 -10.10 22.37 0.68
CA GLY A 264 -11.33 23.15 0.89
C GLY A 264 -12.60 22.57 0.23
N GLY A 265 -12.54 21.36 -0.32
CA GLY A 265 -13.73 20.66 -0.82
C GLY A 265 -14.70 20.31 0.31
N HIS A 266 -16.00 20.53 0.06
CA HIS A 266 -17.07 20.28 1.03
C HIS A 266 -17.80 18.95 0.77
N LEU A 267 -18.34 18.37 1.85
CA LEU A 267 -19.29 17.27 1.79
C LEU A 267 -20.69 17.81 2.06
N LEU A 268 -21.56 17.67 1.06
CA LEU A 268 -22.94 18.16 1.10
C LEU A 268 -23.92 16.99 1.07
N ASP A 269 -25.08 17.14 1.72
CA ASP A 269 -26.20 16.22 1.60
C ASP A 269 -27.05 16.50 0.35
N GLY A 270 -28.15 15.78 0.15
CA GLY A 270 -29.09 15.98 -0.97
C GLY A 270 -29.87 17.29 -0.94
N ARG A 271 -29.77 18.08 0.14
CA ARG A 271 -30.32 19.44 0.27
C ARG A 271 -29.25 20.51 0.11
N GLU A 272 -28.04 20.12 -0.25
CA GLU A 272 -26.85 20.98 -0.36
C GLU A 272 -26.35 21.51 1.00
N ASP A 273 -26.76 20.90 2.12
CA ASP A 273 -26.30 21.30 3.45
C ASP A 273 -24.95 20.67 3.78
N ARG A 274 -24.02 21.48 4.29
CA ARG A 274 -22.71 21.02 4.80
C ARG A 274 -22.89 20.38 6.16
N PHE A 275 -22.80 19.06 6.23
CA PHE A 275 -23.19 18.30 7.43
C PHE A 275 -22.04 17.93 8.37
N MET A 276 -20.78 17.92 7.90
CA MET A 276 -19.67 17.33 8.69
C MET A 276 -19.41 18.02 10.03
N GLU A 277 -19.69 19.32 10.15
CA GLU A 277 -19.52 20.08 11.40
C GLU A 277 -20.46 19.60 12.52
N GLN A 278 -21.55 18.92 12.17
CA GLN A 278 -22.48 18.31 13.12
C GLN A 278 -21.91 17.02 13.75
N TYR A 279 -20.90 16.41 13.12
CA TYR A 279 -20.33 15.11 13.51
C TYR A 279 -18.96 15.22 14.15
N ASP A 280 -18.11 16.13 13.67
CA ASP A 280 -16.75 16.31 14.18
C ASP A 280 -16.30 17.76 13.98
N PRO A 281 -15.67 18.39 14.98
CA PRO A 281 -15.18 19.77 14.87
C PRO A 281 -14.11 19.97 13.78
N ARG A 282 -13.46 18.89 13.32
CA ARG A 282 -12.52 18.94 12.18
C ARG A 282 -13.21 18.96 10.82
N GLY A 283 -14.53 18.80 10.78
CA GLY A 283 -15.32 18.77 9.55
C GLY A 283 -14.80 17.71 8.57
N GLU A 284 -14.61 18.09 7.31
CA GLU A 284 -14.15 17.24 6.23
C GLU A 284 -12.72 16.69 6.39
N ARG A 285 -11.94 17.23 7.35
CA ARG A 285 -10.59 16.75 7.70
C ARG A 285 -10.60 15.69 8.82
N ALA A 286 -11.76 15.31 9.35
CA ALA A 286 -11.88 14.23 10.33
C ALA A 286 -11.37 12.89 9.76
N THR A 287 -11.13 11.92 10.65
CA THR A 287 -10.63 10.60 10.25
C THR A 287 -11.65 9.85 9.39
N ARG A 288 -11.18 9.00 8.47
CA ARG A 288 -12.02 8.32 7.46
C ARG A 288 -13.18 7.54 8.06
N ASP A 289 -12.98 6.92 9.21
CA ASP A 289 -14.00 6.15 9.91
C ASP A 289 -15.15 7.06 10.39
N ILE A 290 -14.84 8.27 10.85
CA ILE A 290 -15.84 9.27 11.27
C ILE A 290 -16.59 9.80 10.04
N VAL A 291 -15.88 10.25 9.01
CA VAL A 291 -16.48 10.80 7.80
C VAL A 291 -17.38 9.77 7.11
N SER A 292 -16.92 8.52 6.99
CA SER A 292 -17.71 7.45 6.34
C SER A 292 -18.97 7.11 7.14
N ARG A 293 -18.90 7.09 8.48
CA ARG A 293 -20.09 6.89 9.32
C ARG A 293 -21.07 8.06 9.22
N ALA A 294 -20.56 9.30 9.25
CA ALA A 294 -21.38 10.50 9.09
C ALA A 294 -22.16 10.48 7.76
N MET A 295 -21.49 10.19 6.65
CA MET A 295 -22.12 10.04 5.33
C MET A 295 -23.20 8.95 5.33
N PHE A 296 -22.91 7.79 5.92
CA PHE A 296 -23.89 6.71 6.02
C PHE A 296 -25.09 7.09 6.88
N GLU A 297 -24.88 7.82 7.97
CA GLU A 297 -25.96 8.31 8.84
C GLU A 297 -26.85 9.35 8.15
N GLN A 298 -26.27 10.28 7.38
CA GLN A 298 -27.02 11.22 6.54
C GLN A 298 -27.92 10.49 5.54
N MET A 299 -27.34 9.54 4.78
CA MET A 299 -28.11 8.73 3.83
C MET A 299 -29.24 7.95 4.52
N ARG A 300 -28.98 7.38 5.70
CA ARG A 300 -29.99 6.64 6.48
C ARG A 300 -31.09 7.56 7.03
N GLY A 301 -30.74 8.82 7.32
CA GLY A 301 -31.68 9.87 7.72
C GLY A 301 -32.57 10.38 6.58
N GLY A 302 -32.31 9.96 5.34
CA GLY A 302 -33.05 10.44 4.16
C GLY A 302 -32.62 11.84 3.72
N HIS A 303 -31.38 12.22 4.00
CA HIS A 303 -30.75 13.45 3.58
C HIS A 303 -29.85 13.23 2.37
#